data_AF-A0A954MFI1-F1
#
_entry.id   AF-A0A954MFI1-F1
#
_cell.length_a   1.000
_cell.length_b   1.000
_cell.length_c   1.000
_cell.angle_alpha   90.00
_cell.angle_beta   90.00
_cell.angle_gamma   90.00
#
_symmetry.space_group_name_H-M   'P 1'
#
loop_
_entity.id
_entity.type
_entity.pdbx_description
1 polymer ?
#
loop_
_entity_poly.entity_id
_entity_poly.type
_entity_poly.pdbx_seq_one_letter_code
_entity_poly.pdbx_strand_id
1 'polypeptide(L)' 'GRVHFIIRKPKAAWLSNVIFGGPDRNILYVTCGDSVYRRKVSATGVDSWRAPVKPPKPRL' A
#
# COMPACT_ATOMS: atom_id res chain seq x y z
N GLY A 1 -8.64 -1.18 13.80
CA GLY A 1 -7.42 -1.37 12.99
C GLY A 1 -6.28 -0.59 13.62
N ARG A 2 -5.07 -1.15 13.65
CA ARG A 2 -3.88 -0.46 14.15
C ARG A 2 -3.18 0.25 12.99
N VAL A 3 -2.81 1.51 13.16
CA VAL A 3 -1.96 2.20 12.18
C VAL A 3 -0.54 1.68 12.33
N HIS A 4 0.00 1.07 11.28
CA HIS A 4 1.38 0.58 11.27
C HIS A 4 2.37 1.64 10.79
N PHE A 5 2.02 2.38 9.72
CA PHE A 5 2.93 3.34 9.09
C PHE A 5 2.17 4.53 8.53
N ILE A 6 2.82 5.70 8.53
CA ILE A 6 2.32 6.92 7.89
C ILE A 6 3.36 7.35 6.85
N ILE A 7 2.94 7.49 5.60
CA ILE A 7 3.81 7.89 4.49
C ILE A 7 3.37 9.28 4.02
N ARG A 8 4.30 10.22 3.95
CA ARG A 8 4.04 11.57 3.42
C ARG A 8 3.74 11.50 1.92
N LYS A 9 2.89 12.41 1.44
CA LYS A 9 2.61 12.55 0.00
C LYS A 9 3.91 12.89 -0.75
N PRO A 10 4.09 12.38 -1.97
CA PRO A 10 5.29 12.62 -2.76
C PRO A 10 5.42 14.08 -3.24
N LYS A 11 4.29 14.78 -3.44
CA LYS A 11 4.21 16.18 -3.90
C LYS A 11 3.07 16.89 -3.16
N ALA A 12 3.13 18.21 -3.07
CA ALA A 12 2.03 19.05 -2.60
C ALA A 12 0.91 19.16 -3.66
N ALA A 13 0.29 18.02 -3.99
CA ALA A 13 -0.81 17.92 -4.94
C ALA A 13 -1.88 16.93 -4.45
N TRP A 14 -3.01 16.89 -5.14
CA TRP A 14 -4.09 15.95 -4.85
C TRP A 14 -3.63 14.49 -5.01
N LEU A 15 -4.06 13.62 -4.12
CA LEU A 15 -3.74 12.19 -4.14
C LEU A 15 -4.99 11.44 -4.64
N SER A 16 -4.99 11.00 -5.89
CA SER A 16 -6.19 10.45 -6.52
C SER A 16 -6.36 8.94 -6.33
N ASN A 17 -5.25 8.19 -6.28
CA ASN A 17 -5.30 6.74 -6.13
C ASN A 17 -4.04 6.18 -5.47
N VAL A 18 -4.21 5.07 -4.76
CA VAL A 18 -3.16 4.31 -4.08
C VAL A 18 -3.46 2.82 -4.23
N ILE A 19 -2.53 2.05 -4.78
CA ILE A 19 -2.67 0.60 -4.96
C ILE A 19 -1.38 -0.15 -4.65
N PHE A 20 -1.50 -1.40 -4.22
CA PHE A 20 -0.37 -2.33 -4.15
C PHE A 20 -0.18 -3.07 -5.48
N GLY A 21 1.02 -2.99 -6.02
CA GLY A 21 1.43 -3.64 -7.27
C GLY A 21 2.79 -4.34 -7.14
N GLY A 22 3.34 -4.71 -8.30
CA GLY A 22 4.52 -5.57 -8.40
C GLY A 22 4.18 -7.06 -8.24
N PRO A 23 5.09 -7.97 -8.65
CA PRO A 23 4.87 -9.42 -8.60
C PRO A 23 4.50 -9.92 -7.19
N ASP A 24 5.13 -9.36 -6.17
CA ASP A 24 4.94 -9.75 -4.76
C ASP A 24 3.94 -8.85 -4.02
N ARG A 25 3.23 -7.95 -4.72
CA ARG A 25 2.34 -6.94 -4.12
C ARG A 25 3.00 -6.06 -3.03
N ASN A 26 4.30 -5.82 -3.15
CA ASN A 26 5.11 -5.06 -2.19
C ASN A 26 5.52 -3.66 -2.69
N ILE A 27 4.95 -3.21 -3.81
CA ILE A 27 5.20 -1.87 -4.36
C ILE A 27 3.93 -1.04 -4.22
N LEU A 28 4.03 0.07 -3.48
CA LEU A 28 2.96 1.05 -3.39
C LEU A 28 3.03 2.00 -4.59
N TYR A 29 2.02 1.97 -5.44
CA TYR A 29 1.83 2.92 -6.53
C TYR A 29 0.84 3.99 -6.11
N VAL A 30 1.19 5.23 -6.39
CA VAL A 30 0.41 6.41 -5.98
C VAL A 30 0.32 7.37 -7.15
N THR A 31 -0.89 7.81 -7.49
CA THR A 31 -1.10 8.90 -8.43
C THR A 31 -1.28 10.21 -7.66
N CYS A 32 -0.38 11.17 -7.91
CA CYS A 32 -0.40 12.47 -7.23
C CYS A 32 -0.31 13.59 -8.27
N GLY A 33 -1.44 14.29 -8.46
CA GLY A 33 -1.62 15.25 -9.55
C GLY A 33 -1.42 14.59 -10.92
N ASP A 34 -0.41 15.08 -11.63
CA ASP A 34 0.01 14.71 -12.98
C ASP A 34 0.95 13.49 -13.04
N SER A 35 1.47 13.04 -11.89
CA SER A 35 2.59 12.09 -11.84
C SER A 35 2.24 10.80 -11.09
N VAL A 36 2.86 9.69 -11.52
CA VAL A 36 2.75 8.38 -10.85
C VAL A 36 4.05 8.07 -10.12
N TYR A 37 3.94 7.80 -8.83
CA TYR A 37 5.05 7.48 -7.95
C TYR A 37 4.99 6.02 -7.53
N ARG A 38 6.16 5.41 -7.32
CA ARG A 38 6.27 4.05 -6.78
C ARG A 38 7.24 4.00 -5.60
N ARG A 39 6.89 3.23 -4.57
CA ARG A 39 7.76 2.98 -3.41
C ARG A 39 7.67 1.52 -2.99
N LYS A 40 8.81 0.85 -2.83
CA LYS A 40 8.86 -0.49 -2.22
C LYS A 40 8.55 -0.38 -0.72
N VAL A 41 7.68 -1.24 -0.22
CA VAL A 41 7.26 -1.29 1.18
C VAL A 41 7.42 -2.71 1.74
N SER A 42 7.68 -2.82 3.04
CA SER A 42 7.75 -4.11 3.75
C SER A 42 6.37 -4.64 4.14
N ALA A 43 5.38 -4.45 3.27
CA ALA A 43 4.01 -4.88 3.44
C ALA A 43 3.54 -5.56 2.15
N THR A 44 2.74 -6.60 2.30
CA THR A 44 2.15 -7.33 1.17
C THR A 44 0.70 -6.91 1.02
N GLY A 45 0.36 -6.31 -0.12
CA GLY A 45 -1.01 -5.98 -0.47
C GLY A 45 -1.88 -7.23 -0.64
N VAL A 46 -3.16 -7.11 -0.30
CA VAL A 46 -4.16 -8.17 -0.48
C VAL A 46 -5.18 -7.71 -1.51
N ASP A 47 -5.57 -8.62 -2.41
CA ASP A 47 -6.61 -8.37 -3.39
C ASP A 47 -7.99 -8.62 -2.77
N SER A 48 -8.93 -7.69 -2.91
CA SER A 48 -10.26 -7.76 -2.28
C SER A 48 -11.10 -8.96 -2.72
N TRP A 49 -10.81 -9.54 -3.88
CA TRP A 49 -11.53 -10.68 -4.46
C TRP A 49 -10.90 -12.04 -4.11
N ARG A 50 -9.69 -12.06 -3.51
CA ARG A 50 -9.05 -13.31 -3.08
C ARG A 50 -9.60 -13.73 -1.72
N ALA A 51 -9.39 -14.99 -1.37
CA ALA A 51 -9.79 -15.51 -0.07
C ALA A 51 -9.19 -14.67 1.07
N PRO A 52 -9.95 -14.39 2.15
CA PRO A 52 -9.46 -13.61 3.27
C PRO A 52 -8.19 -14.21 3.88
N VAL A 53 -7.16 -13.37 4.06
CA VAL A 53 -5.93 -13.79 4.74
C VAL A 53 -6.15 -13.67 6.25
N LYS A 54 -6.11 -14.80 6.96
CA LYS A 54 -6.12 -14.81 8.43
C LYS A 54 -4.70 -14.49 8.92
N PRO A 55 -4.47 -13.34 9.58
CA PRO A 55 -3.14 -13.05 10.11
C PRO A 55 -2.76 -14.09 11.18
N PRO A 56 -1.47 -14.44 11.30
CA PRO A 56 -1.01 -15.36 12.32
C PRO A 56 -1.33 -14.82 13.72
N LYS A 57 -1.52 -15.73 14.68
CA LYS A 57 -1.81 -15.35 16.08
C LYS A 57 -0.68 -14.41 16.56
N PRO A 58 -1.01 -13.21 17.08
CA PRO A 58 0.00 -12.32 17.65
C PRO A 58 0.79 -13.08 18.71
N ARG A 59 2.12 -13.12 18.57
CA ARG A 59 3.00 -13.61 19.63
C ARG A 59 3.21 -12.42 20.56
N LEU A 60 2.74 -12.55 21.80
CA LEU A 60 2.88 -11.55 22.85
C LEU A 60 4.37 -11.40 23.22
#